data_AF-A0A7S1IHN7-F1
#
_entry.id   AF-A0A7S1IHN7-F1
#
_cell.length_a   1.000
_cell.length_b   1.000
_cell.length_c   1.000
_cell.angle_alpha   90.00
_cell.angle_beta   90.00
_cell.angle_gamma   90.00
#
_symmetry.space_group_name_H-M   'P 1'
#
loop_
_entity.id
_entity.type
_entity.pdbx_description
1 polymer ?
#
loop_
_entity_poly.entity_id
_entity_poly.type
_entity_poly.pdbx_seq_one_letter_code
_entity_poly.pdbx_strand_id
1 'polypeptide(L)'
;LAAAFNGAGPGLGAVMLIVIGLATAYSVDLLVRTGVKADCLDYELLCGHFFGSIGFYLVTVCMWMFATGAMLAYLVLIGDTVPVVLYRWTGISILGNRKLILLICECLICLPLSALRDIGKLGKTSFASIVAVIAILFIVIMRSPPTADAQGVRDLHEQTDKYSFEHSHWAEAFGAFCFAFVCQHSSFLVRNSLKKPQ
;
A
#
# COMPACT_ATOMS: atom_id res chain seq x y z
N LEU A 1 -6.85 -5.45 -0.89
CA LEU A 1 -7.50 -5.54 0.44
C LEU A 1 -8.85 -6.26 0.40
N ALA A 2 -9.85 -5.80 -0.38
CA ALA A 2 -11.15 -6.50 -0.44
C ALA A 2 -11.04 -8.00 -0.84
N ALA A 3 -10.21 -8.32 -1.84
CA ALA A 3 -9.94 -9.72 -2.21
C ALA A 3 -9.22 -10.52 -1.11
N ALA A 4 -8.30 -9.89 -0.37
CA ALA A 4 -7.61 -10.51 0.76
C ALA A 4 -8.58 -10.79 1.93
N PHE A 5 -9.49 -9.87 2.21
CA PHE A 5 -10.57 -10.07 3.18
C PHE A 5 -11.49 -11.22 2.80
N ASN A 6 -11.87 -11.32 1.52
CA ASN A 6 -12.68 -12.44 1.03
C ASN A 6 -11.95 -13.79 1.15
N GLY A 7 -10.62 -13.81 0.94
CA GLY A 7 -9.80 -15.02 1.03
C GLY A 7 -9.53 -15.51 2.46
N ALA A 8 -9.37 -14.59 3.42
CA ALA A 8 -9.18 -14.92 4.84
C ALA A 8 -10.51 -15.17 5.58
N GLY A 9 -11.62 -14.62 5.10
CA GLY A 9 -12.89 -14.58 5.81
C GLY A 9 -12.95 -13.41 6.81
N PRO A 10 -14.16 -12.92 7.14
CA PRO A 10 -14.32 -11.68 7.90
C PRO A 10 -13.76 -11.75 9.33
N GLY A 11 -13.93 -12.89 10.02
CA GLY A 11 -13.44 -13.07 11.39
C GLY A 11 -11.91 -13.18 11.46
N LEU A 12 -11.32 -14.09 10.69
CA LEU A 12 -9.87 -14.30 10.66
C LEU A 12 -9.14 -13.07 10.11
N GLY A 13 -9.68 -12.43 9.06
CA GLY A 13 -9.14 -11.19 8.50
C GLY A 13 -9.09 -10.04 9.52
N ALA A 14 -10.13 -9.87 10.33
CA ALA A 14 -10.15 -8.85 11.39
C ALA A 14 -9.08 -9.12 12.46
N VAL A 15 -8.94 -10.36 12.92
CA VAL A 15 -7.90 -10.74 13.90
C VAL A 15 -6.50 -10.49 13.32
N MET A 16 -6.26 -10.90 12.07
CA MET A 16 -4.97 -10.69 11.39
C MET A 16 -4.62 -9.21 11.28
N LEU A 17 -5.59 -8.35 10.95
CA LEU A 17 -5.38 -6.90 10.88
C LEU A 17 -5.04 -6.27 12.23
N ILE A 18 -5.69 -6.71 13.30
CA ILE A 18 -5.37 -6.24 14.66
C ILE A 18 -3.94 -6.64 15.02
N VAL A 19 -3.56 -7.90 14.78
CA VAL A 19 -2.22 -8.42 15.09
C VAL A 19 -1.15 -7.69 14.28
N ILE A 20 -1.32 -7.56 12.96
CA ILE A 20 -0.38 -6.86 12.08
C ILE A 20 -0.30 -5.37 12.44
N GLY A 21 -1.43 -4.75 12.76
CA GLY A 21 -1.49 -3.35 13.19
C GLY A 21 -0.73 -3.09 14.49
N LEU A 22 -0.94 -3.92 15.52
CA LEU A 22 -0.22 -3.84 16.79
C LEU A 22 1.28 -4.10 16.60
N ALA A 23 1.64 -5.12 15.82
CA ALA A 23 3.03 -5.43 15.50
C ALA A 23 3.70 -4.24 14.78
N THR A 24 3.03 -3.64 13.79
CA THR A 24 3.51 -2.47 13.05
C THR A 24 3.68 -1.26 13.96
N ALA A 25 2.71 -0.97 14.83
CA ALA A 25 2.79 0.13 15.78
C ALA A 25 3.96 -0.03 16.74
N TYR A 26 4.16 -1.25 17.27
CA TYR A 26 5.30 -1.55 18.12
C TYR A 26 6.64 -1.43 17.37
N SER A 27 6.71 -1.93 16.13
CA SER A 27 7.90 -1.78 15.29
C SER A 27 8.24 -0.31 15.05
N VAL A 28 7.26 0.55 14.75
CA VAL A 28 7.50 1.99 14.54
C VAL A 28 7.97 2.65 15.82
N ASP A 29 7.35 2.38 16.98
CA ASP A 29 7.78 2.97 18.27
C ASP A 29 9.20 2.55 18.65
N LEU A 30 9.52 1.27 18.53
CA LEU A 30 10.87 0.75 18.77
C LEU A 30 11.89 1.47 17.89
N LEU A 31 11.55 1.61 16.62
CA LEU A 31 12.40 2.16 15.59
C LEU A 31 12.62 3.68 15.75
N VAL A 32 11.59 4.41 16.17
CA VAL A 32 11.70 5.84 16.54
C VAL A 32 12.60 6.00 17.76
N ARG A 33 12.45 5.15 18.79
CA ARG A 33 13.27 5.22 20.01
C ARG A 33 14.73 4.87 19.75
N THR A 34 15.01 3.88 18.91
CA THR A 34 16.38 3.52 18.53
C THR A 34 17.01 4.56 17.61
N GLY A 35 16.24 5.13 16.68
CA GLY A 35 16.68 6.23 15.82
C GLY A 35 17.11 7.46 16.60
N VAL A 36 16.36 7.84 17.65
CA VAL A 36 16.74 8.95 18.55
C VAL A 36 18.05 8.67 19.29
N LYS A 37 18.25 7.43 19.76
CA LYS A 37 19.47 7.07 20.52
C LYS A 37 20.72 6.99 19.66
N ALA A 38 20.57 6.61 18.39
CA ALA A 38 21.68 6.45 17.45
C ALA A 38 22.00 7.73 16.65
N ASP A 39 21.23 8.81 16.83
CA ASP A 39 21.32 10.06 16.05
C ASP A 39 21.35 9.83 14.52
N CYS A 40 20.67 8.75 14.07
CA CYS A 40 20.63 8.33 12.68
C CYS A 40 19.21 8.52 12.14
N LEU A 41 19.09 9.23 11.03
CA LEU A 41 17.81 9.53 10.38
C LEU A 41 17.44 8.54 9.27
N ASP A 42 18.39 7.71 8.84
CA ASP A 42 18.18 6.73 7.77
C ASP A 42 18.04 5.32 8.35
N TYR A 43 17.01 4.60 7.89
CA TYR A 43 16.69 3.24 8.34
C TYR A 43 17.84 2.27 8.08
N GLU A 44 18.49 2.38 6.91
CA GLU A 44 19.59 1.50 6.51
C GLU A 44 20.80 1.68 7.44
N LEU A 45 21.18 2.94 7.72
CA LEU A 45 22.28 3.29 8.62
C LEU A 45 22.00 2.87 10.06
N LEU A 46 20.75 3.03 10.53
CA LEU A 46 20.34 2.57 11.85
C LEU A 46 20.48 1.05 11.99
N CYS A 47 20.00 0.29 11.00
CA CYS A 47 20.18 -1.16 10.98
C CYS A 47 21.66 -1.55 10.86
N GLY A 48 22.46 -0.81 10.08
CA GLY A 48 23.90 -0.98 9.99
C GLY A 48 24.63 -0.76 11.31
N HIS A 49 24.16 0.18 12.14
CA HIS A 49 24.75 0.46 13.44
C HIS A 49 24.51 -0.68 14.46
N PHE A 50 23.32 -1.28 14.45
CA PHE A 50 22.96 -2.35 15.40
C PHE A 50 23.38 -3.76 14.94
N PHE A 51 23.29 -4.06 13.64
CA PHE A 51 23.56 -5.38 13.07
C PHE A 51 24.88 -5.44 12.26
N GLY A 52 25.63 -4.34 12.21
CA GLY A 52 26.84 -4.22 11.42
C GLY A 52 26.57 -4.11 9.92
N SER A 53 27.64 -4.18 9.11
CA SER A 53 27.56 -4.01 7.65
C SER A 53 26.62 -5.01 6.96
N ILE A 54 26.48 -6.23 7.50
CA ILE A 54 25.58 -7.26 6.95
C ILE A 54 24.12 -6.80 7.04
N GLY A 55 23.72 -6.21 8.17
CA GLY A 55 22.38 -5.69 8.38
C GLY A 55 22.05 -4.52 7.44
N PHE A 56 23.03 -3.66 7.18
CA PHE A 56 22.91 -2.58 6.21
C PHE A 56 22.55 -3.12 4.81
N TYR A 57 23.40 -4.00 4.25
CA TYR A 57 23.19 -4.52 2.90
C TYR A 57 21.87 -5.29 2.76
N LEU A 58 21.51 -6.11 3.76
CA LEU A 58 20.27 -6.89 3.71
C LEU A 58 19.04 -5.98 3.67
N VAL A 59 19.03 -4.94 4.51
CA VAL A 59 17.94 -3.97 4.57
C VAL A 59 17.84 -3.16 3.28
N THR A 60 18.96 -2.68 2.72
CA THR A 60 18.97 -1.96 1.45
C THR A 60 18.41 -2.82 0.31
N VAL A 61 18.78 -4.11 0.25
CA VAL A 61 18.25 -5.03 -0.77
C VAL A 61 16.75 -5.28 -0.57
N CYS A 62 16.28 -5.45 0.67
CA CYS A 62 14.85 -5.58 0.97
C CYS A 62 14.05 -4.33 0.58
N MET A 63 14.57 -3.13 0.89
CA MET A 63 13.98 -1.84 0.48
C MET A 63 13.89 -1.74 -1.04
N TRP A 64 14.94 -2.12 -1.74
CA TRP A 64 14.99 -2.09 -3.19
C TRP A 64 13.97 -3.04 -3.83
N MET A 65 13.84 -4.27 -3.32
CA MET A 65 12.82 -5.21 -3.76
C MET A 65 11.40 -4.69 -3.49
N PHE A 66 11.17 -4.11 -2.30
CA PHE A 66 9.88 -3.53 -1.94
C PHE A 66 9.50 -2.36 -2.85
N ALA A 67 10.42 -1.44 -3.10
CA ALA A 67 10.20 -0.29 -3.98
C ALA A 67 9.92 -0.73 -5.43
N THR A 68 10.67 -1.71 -5.93
CA THR A 68 10.44 -2.29 -7.27
C THR A 68 9.07 -2.96 -7.36
N GLY A 69 8.70 -3.75 -6.35
CA GLY A 69 7.38 -4.40 -6.30
C GLY A 69 6.23 -3.39 -6.26
N ALA A 70 6.37 -2.32 -5.47
CA ALA A 70 5.38 -1.24 -5.43
C ALA A 70 5.23 -0.56 -6.79
N MET A 71 6.34 -0.20 -7.46
CA MET A 71 6.30 0.42 -8.79
C MET A 71 5.64 -0.48 -9.83
N LEU A 72 5.96 -1.78 -9.85
CA LEU A 72 5.32 -2.74 -10.75
C LEU A 72 3.82 -2.86 -10.49
N ALA A 73 3.40 -2.90 -9.22
CA ALA A 73 1.98 -2.93 -8.85
C ALA A 73 1.24 -1.67 -9.33
N TYR A 74 1.85 -0.48 -9.21
CA TYR A 74 1.29 0.76 -9.76
C TYR A 74 1.16 0.70 -11.28
N LEU A 75 2.17 0.19 -11.99
CA LEU A 75 2.13 0.08 -13.44
C LEU A 75 1.01 -0.85 -13.92
N VAL A 76 0.84 -2.00 -13.26
CA VAL A 76 -0.27 -2.93 -13.55
C VAL A 76 -1.62 -2.27 -13.29
N LEU A 77 -1.77 -1.58 -12.15
CA LEU A 77 -3.00 -0.87 -11.78
C LEU A 77 -3.39 0.19 -12.82
N ILE A 78 -2.43 1.01 -13.26
CA ILE A 78 -2.64 2.01 -14.32
C ILE A 78 -3.03 1.30 -15.63
N GLY A 79 -2.35 0.20 -15.96
CA GLY A 79 -2.63 -0.61 -17.14
C GLY A 79 -4.01 -1.26 -17.16
N ASP A 80 -4.59 -1.55 -16.00
CA ASP A 80 -5.96 -2.06 -15.87
C ASP A 80 -6.99 -0.93 -15.86
N THR A 81 -6.69 0.19 -15.21
CA THR A 81 -7.67 1.25 -14.94
C THR A 81 -7.82 2.23 -16.10
N VAL A 82 -6.71 2.71 -16.66
CA VAL A 82 -6.70 3.70 -17.75
C VAL A 82 -7.52 3.27 -18.97
N PRO A 83 -7.39 2.05 -19.52
CA PRO A 83 -8.17 1.67 -20.69
C PRO A 83 -9.69 1.65 -20.42
N VAL A 84 -10.11 1.23 -19.22
CA VAL A 84 -11.52 1.19 -18.82
C VAL A 84 -12.09 2.60 -18.67
N VAL A 85 -11.35 3.50 -18.02
CA VAL A 85 -11.75 4.91 -17.85
C VAL A 85 -11.83 5.61 -19.20
N LEU A 86 -10.83 5.42 -20.06
CA LEU A 86 -10.78 6.04 -21.38
C LEU A 86 -11.92 5.55 -22.28
N TYR A 87 -12.20 4.24 -22.29
CA TYR A 87 -13.33 3.67 -23.02
C TYR A 87 -14.67 4.25 -22.56
N ARG A 88 -14.84 4.44 -21.24
CA ARG A 88 -16.09 4.99 -20.67
C ARG A 88 -16.29 6.48 -20.96
N TRP A 89 -15.21 7.21 -21.24
CA TRP A 89 -15.25 8.65 -21.53
C TRP A 89 -15.36 8.96 -23.02
N THR A 90 -14.67 8.20 -23.88
CA THR A 90 -14.58 8.48 -25.32
C THR A 90 -15.43 7.55 -26.19
N GLY A 91 -15.87 6.39 -25.67
CA GLY A 91 -16.67 5.41 -26.41
C GLY A 91 -15.93 4.74 -27.58
N ILE A 92 -14.66 5.08 -27.80
CA ILE A 92 -13.86 4.61 -28.92
C ILE A 92 -13.10 3.35 -28.48
N SER A 93 -13.38 2.22 -29.12
CA SER A 93 -12.71 0.92 -28.89
C SER A 93 -11.34 0.81 -29.58
N ILE A 94 -10.69 1.91 -29.93
CA ILE A 94 -9.40 1.91 -30.65
C ILE A 94 -8.21 1.41 -29.80
N LEU A 95 -8.49 0.90 -28.59
CA LEU A 95 -7.53 0.38 -27.60
C LEU A 95 -6.96 -1.01 -27.96
N GLY A 96 -6.55 -1.23 -29.21
CA GLY A 96 -5.94 -2.49 -29.64
C GLY A 96 -4.58 -2.80 -29.01
N ASN A 97 -3.92 -1.83 -28.35
CA ASN A 97 -2.64 -2.07 -27.68
C ASN A 97 -2.56 -1.37 -26.33
N ARG A 98 -3.02 -2.05 -25.27
CA ARG A 98 -2.82 -1.71 -23.85
C ARG A 98 -1.38 -1.26 -23.53
N LYS A 99 -0.39 -1.82 -24.25
CA LYS A 99 1.04 -1.53 -24.11
C LYS A 99 1.44 -0.12 -24.58
N LEU A 100 0.82 0.43 -25.63
CA LEU A 100 1.18 1.75 -26.17
C LEU A 100 0.67 2.87 -25.26
N ILE A 101 -0.56 2.72 -24.73
CA ILE A 101 -1.15 3.69 -23.79
C ILE A 101 -0.40 3.66 -22.46
N LEU A 102 -0.03 2.47 -21.98
CA LEU A 102 0.85 2.31 -20.82
C LEU A 102 2.18 3.04 -21.02
N LEU A 103 2.84 2.80 -22.15
CA LEU A 103 4.14 3.40 -22.46
C LEU A 103 4.05 4.92 -22.62
N ILE A 104 3.00 5.45 -23.25
CA ILE A 104 2.78 6.89 -23.38
C ILE A 104 2.47 7.52 -22.01
N CYS A 105 1.57 6.92 -21.22
CA CYS A 105 1.23 7.44 -19.90
C CYS A 105 2.46 7.43 -18.97
N GLU A 106 3.26 6.37 -19.03
CA GLU A 106 4.47 6.23 -18.23
C GLU A 106 5.58 7.21 -18.69
N CYS A 107 5.87 7.29 -19.99
CA CYS A 107 6.90 8.19 -20.53
C CYS A 107 6.52 9.68 -20.43
N LEU A 108 5.23 10.01 -20.53
CA LEU A 108 4.78 11.41 -20.60
C LEU A 108 4.26 11.96 -19.27
N ILE A 109 3.90 11.09 -18.30
CA ILE A 109 3.41 11.50 -16.97
C ILE A 109 4.35 11.02 -15.86
N CYS A 110 4.66 9.72 -15.76
CA CYS A 110 5.51 9.20 -14.67
C CYS A 110 6.97 9.67 -14.79
N LEU A 111 7.50 9.75 -16.01
CA LEU A 111 8.89 10.14 -16.28
C LEU A 111 9.18 11.62 -15.93
N PRO A 112 8.36 12.61 -16.34
CA PRO A 112 8.55 13.98 -15.88
C PRO A 112 8.25 14.18 -14.39
N LEU A 113 7.29 13.43 -13.80
CA LEU A 113 7.06 13.46 -12.35
C LEU A 113 8.25 12.92 -11.56
N SER A 114 8.89 11.85 -12.05
CA SER A 114 10.10 11.28 -11.43
C SER A 114 11.31 12.22 -11.58
N ALA A 115 11.33 13.05 -12.61
CA ALA A 115 12.36 14.05 -12.85
C ALA A 115 12.16 15.38 -12.08
N LEU A 116 10.98 15.59 -11.46
CA LEU A 116 10.74 16.71 -10.56
C LEU A 116 11.49 16.48 -9.23
N ARG A 117 12.76 16.90 -9.23
CA ARG A 117 13.73 16.85 -8.12
C ARG A 117 13.33 17.65 -6.88
N ASP A 118 12.13 18.25 -6.87
CA ASP A 118 11.69 19.24 -5.90
C ASP A 118 10.70 18.63 -4.90
N ILE A 119 11.24 17.88 -3.94
CA ILE A 119 10.51 17.30 -2.79
C ILE A 119 9.75 18.39 -2.00
N GLY A 120 10.16 19.66 -2.09
CA GLY A 120 9.49 20.81 -1.48
C GLY A 120 8.08 21.11 -2.03
N LYS A 121 7.79 20.76 -3.29
CA LYS A 121 6.43 20.90 -3.86
C LYS A 121 5.54 19.69 -3.55
N LEU A 122 6.13 18.55 -3.14
CA LEU A 122 5.40 17.33 -2.81
C LEU A 122 4.62 17.43 -1.48
N GLY A 123 4.98 18.33 -0.57
CA GLY A 123 4.20 18.57 0.64
C GLY A 123 2.76 19.02 0.35
N LYS A 124 2.57 19.85 -0.68
CA LYS A 124 1.23 20.31 -1.13
C LYS A 124 0.46 19.22 -1.87
N THR A 125 1.13 18.39 -2.66
CA THR A 125 0.49 17.28 -3.38
C THR A 125 0.12 16.13 -2.45
N SER A 126 0.87 15.90 -1.37
CA SER A 126 0.55 14.91 -0.34
C SER A 126 -0.81 15.19 0.31
N PHE A 127 -1.11 16.45 0.63
CA PHE A 127 -2.44 16.84 1.13
C PHE A 127 -3.54 16.50 0.12
N ALA A 128 -3.33 16.80 -1.17
CA ALA A 128 -4.29 16.47 -2.22
C ALA A 128 -4.52 14.95 -2.34
N SER A 129 -3.47 14.12 -2.21
CA SER A 129 -3.59 12.67 -2.20
C SER A 129 -4.42 12.16 -1.02
N ILE A 130 -4.23 12.72 0.19
CA ILE A 130 -5.04 12.36 1.37
C ILE A 130 -6.52 12.69 1.12
N VAL A 131 -6.80 13.89 0.60
CA VAL A 131 -8.17 14.30 0.24
C VAL A 131 -8.77 13.36 -0.81
N ALA A 132 -8.00 12.97 -1.82
CA ALA A 132 -8.46 12.01 -2.83
C ALA A 132 -8.76 10.63 -2.24
N VAL A 133 -7.92 10.11 -1.33
CA VAL A 133 -8.17 8.85 -0.62
C VAL A 133 -9.45 8.94 0.21
N ILE A 134 -9.66 10.03 0.95
CA ILE A 134 -10.90 10.26 1.71
C ILE A 134 -12.12 10.30 0.78
N ALA A 135 -12.03 10.98 -0.36
CA ALA A 135 -13.10 11.03 -1.34
C ALA A 135 -13.45 9.64 -1.91
N ILE A 136 -12.43 8.83 -2.23
CA ILE A 136 -12.62 7.44 -2.69
C ILE A 136 -13.30 6.61 -1.59
N LEU A 137 -12.86 6.72 -0.34
CA LEU A 137 -13.49 6.03 0.78
C LEU A 137 -14.97 6.44 0.94
N PHE A 138 -15.26 7.73 0.86
CA PHE A 138 -16.63 8.24 0.91
C PHE A 138 -17.49 7.68 -0.23
N ILE A 139 -16.98 7.66 -1.46
CA ILE A 139 -17.67 7.06 -2.61
C ILE A 139 -17.93 5.58 -2.36
N VAL A 140 -16.95 4.83 -1.85
CA VAL A 140 -17.10 3.39 -1.55
C VAL A 140 -18.18 3.16 -0.50
N ILE A 141 -18.20 3.94 0.59
CA ILE A 141 -19.20 3.82 1.67
C ILE A 141 -20.61 4.18 1.15
N MET A 142 -20.74 5.24 0.35
CA MET A 142 -22.03 5.63 -0.21
C MET A 142 -22.53 4.64 -1.28
N ARG A 143 -21.61 4.01 -2.01
CA ARG A 143 -21.92 3.04 -3.06
C ARG A 143 -22.17 1.64 -2.51
N SER A 144 -21.67 1.31 -1.31
CA SER A 144 -22.01 0.06 -0.62
C SER A 144 -23.47 0.15 -0.14
N PRO A 145 -24.43 -0.57 -0.75
CA PRO A 145 -25.83 -0.47 -0.36
C PRO A 145 -26.02 -1.00 1.07
N PRO A 146 -26.80 -0.34 1.93
CA PRO A 146 -27.17 -0.87 3.25
C PRO A 146 -28.08 -2.12 3.21
N THR A 147 -28.52 -2.57 2.03
CA THR A 147 -29.47 -3.68 1.88
C THR A 147 -28.85 -5.08 2.03
N ALA A 148 -27.64 -5.19 2.59
CA ALA A 148 -27.02 -6.47 2.92
C ALA A 148 -27.39 -6.99 4.33
N ASP A 149 -28.26 -6.33 5.11
CA ASP A 149 -28.56 -6.78 6.48
C ASP A 149 -29.41 -8.06 6.56
N ALA A 150 -30.15 -8.43 5.50
CA ALA A 150 -30.88 -9.71 5.46
C ALA A 150 -30.11 -10.85 4.75
N GLN A 151 -29.20 -10.49 3.84
CA GLN A 151 -28.37 -11.45 3.09
C GLN A 151 -27.05 -11.72 3.84
N GLY A 152 -26.42 -10.68 4.40
CA GLY A 152 -25.14 -10.75 5.11
C GLY A 152 -25.14 -11.59 6.37
N VAL A 153 -26.27 -11.71 7.09
CA VAL A 153 -26.38 -12.62 8.25
C VAL A 153 -26.54 -14.08 7.81
N ARG A 154 -27.17 -14.34 6.65
CA ARG A 154 -27.27 -15.69 6.07
C ARG A 154 -25.96 -16.10 5.40
N ASP A 155 -25.29 -15.16 4.73
CA ASP A 155 -23.96 -15.33 4.16
C ASP A 155 -22.90 -15.53 5.24
N LEU A 156 -22.97 -14.88 6.41
CA LEU A 156 -22.06 -15.17 7.54
C LEU A 156 -22.18 -16.62 8.04
N HIS A 157 -23.40 -17.18 8.05
CA HIS A 157 -23.63 -18.56 8.48
C HIS A 157 -23.22 -19.57 7.39
N GLU A 158 -23.53 -19.32 6.12
CA GLU A 158 -23.15 -20.20 4.99
C GLU A 158 -21.66 -20.08 4.63
N GLN A 159 -21.04 -18.92 4.85
CA GLN A 159 -19.60 -18.74 4.69
C GLN A 159 -18.80 -19.42 5.80
N THR A 160 -19.33 -19.55 7.02
CA THR A 160 -18.65 -20.29 8.11
C THR A 160 -18.39 -21.75 7.72
N ASP A 161 -19.33 -22.39 7.00
CA ASP A 161 -19.13 -23.76 6.48
C ASP A 161 -18.18 -23.82 5.27
N LYS A 162 -18.04 -22.72 4.53
CA LYS A 162 -17.12 -22.63 3.38
C LYS A 162 -15.69 -22.22 3.75
N TYR A 163 -15.47 -21.78 4.98
CA TYR A 163 -14.17 -21.47 5.57
C TYR A 163 -13.64 -22.64 6.41
N SER A 164 -13.75 -23.86 5.90
CA SER A 164 -12.94 -24.96 6.41
C SER A 164 -11.47 -24.65 6.07
N PHE A 165 -10.58 -24.77 7.06
CA PHE A 165 -9.15 -24.39 7.05
C PHE A 165 -8.30 -24.96 5.88
N GLU A 166 -8.88 -25.85 5.09
CA GLU A 166 -8.22 -26.63 4.03
C GLU A 166 -8.18 -25.92 2.66
N HIS A 167 -9.02 -24.90 2.41
CA HIS A 167 -9.06 -24.15 1.15
C HIS A 167 -9.00 -22.61 1.30
N SER A 168 -8.73 -22.08 2.49
CA SER A 168 -8.59 -20.62 2.67
C SER A 168 -7.21 -20.15 2.21
N HIS A 169 -7.16 -19.17 1.30
CA HIS A 169 -5.93 -18.48 0.88
C HIS A 169 -5.47 -17.47 1.95
N TRP A 170 -5.48 -17.89 3.22
CA TRP A 170 -5.17 -17.02 4.36
C TRP A 170 -3.72 -16.51 4.30
N ALA A 171 -2.79 -17.30 3.77
CA ALA A 171 -1.39 -16.91 3.62
C ALA A 171 -1.20 -15.79 2.58
N GLU A 172 -1.95 -15.84 1.47
CA GLU A 172 -1.97 -14.79 0.45
C GLU A 172 -2.56 -13.48 1.03
N ALA A 173 -3.66 -13.61 1.77
CA ALA A 173 -4.29 -12.49 2.45
C ALA A 173 -3.37 -11.86 3.51
N PHE A 174 -2.67 -12.68 4.30
CA PHE A 174 -1.69 -12.25 5.28
C PHE A 174 -0.56 -11.45 4.63
N GLY A 175 0.01 -11.95 3.52
CA GLY A 175 1.03 -11.23 2.76
C GLY A 175 0.55 -9.87 2.25
N ALA A 176 -0.69 -9.82 1.73
CA ALA A 176 -1.30 -8.57 1.28
C ALA A 176 -1.55 -7.56 2.42
N PHE A 177 -1.97 -8.03 3.60
CA PHE A 177 -2.12 -7.17 4.78
C PHE A 177 -0.77 -6.66 5.26
N CYS A 178 0.25 -7.52 5.38
CA CYS A 178 1.60 -7.11 5.74
C CYS A 178 2.14 -6.02 4.80
N PHE A 179 1.99 -6.20 3.48
CA PHE A 179 2.41 -5.20 2.49
C PHE A 179 1.67 -3.85 2.67
N ALA A 180 0.36 -3.89 2.96
CA ALA A 180 -0.43 -2.68 3.17
C ALA A 180 -0.05 -1.91 4.44
N PHE A 181 0.50 -2.58 5.45
CA PHE A 181 0.94 -1.97 6.71
C PHE A 181 2.41 -1.53 6.72
N VAL A 182 3.14 -1.68 5.60
CA VAL A 182 4.52 -1.20 5.51
C VAL A 182 4.53 0.33 5.48
N CYS A 183 4.95 0.95 6.59
CA CYS A 183 5.04 2.41 6.75
C CYS A 183 6.33 2.87 7.48
N GLN A 184 7.14 1.92 7.95
CA GLN A 184 8.29 2.15 8.82
C GLN A 184 9.34 3.04 8.13
N HIS A 185 9.67 2.74 6.87
CA HIS A 185 10.67 3.50 6.11
C HIS A 185 10.17 4.91 5.77
N SER A 186 8.91 5.05 5.36
CA SER A 186 8.31 6.34 5.01
C SER A 186 8.27 7.30 6.21
N SER A 187 8.11 6.76 7.42
CA SER A 187 8.12 7.54 8.66
C SER A 187 9.48 8.22 8.89
N PHE A 188 10.59 7.55 8.57
CA PHE A 188 11.93 8.16 8.63
C PHE A 188 12.14 9.24 7.58
N LEU A 189 11.69 9.01 6.34
CA LEU A 189 11.79 10.00 5.28
C LEU A 189 11.05 11.30 5.64
N VAL A 190 9.84 11.18 6.22
CA VAL A 190 9.06 12.31 6.72
C VAL A 190 9.79 13.01 7.88
N ARG A 191 10.40 12.24 8.79
CA ARG A 191 11.18 12.81 9.91
C ARG A 191 12.40 13.58 9.41
N ASN A 192 13.14 13.06 8.43
CA ASN A 192 14.29 13.74 7.82
C ASN A 192 13.87 15.02 7.05
N SER A 193 12.63 15.04 6.53
CA SER A 193 12.07 16.22 5.86
C SER A 193 11.63 17.33 6.84
N LEU A 194 11.56 17.06 8.16
CA LEU A 194 11.24 18.06 9.17
C LEU A 194 12.47 18.90 9.49
N LYS A 195 12.36 20.22 9.30
CA LYS A 195 13.43 21.22 9.45
C LYS A 195 14.01 21.34 10.89
N LYS A 196 13.48 20.58 11.85
CA LYS A 196 13.97 20.46 13.24
C LYS A 196 13.74 19.03 13.74
N PRO A 197 14.75 18.15 13.73
CA PRO A 197 14.66 16.93 14.51
C PRO A 197 14.68 17.32 15.99
N GLN A 198 13.62 16.97 16.72
CA GLN A 198 13.59 16.98 18.17
C GLN A 198 13.58 15.53 18.66
#